data_AF-A0A1R1B9A4-F1
#
_entry.id   AF-A0A1R1B9A4-F1
#
_cell.length_a   1.000
_cell.length_b   1.000
_cell.length_c   1.000
_cell.angle_alpha   90.00
_cell.angle_beta   90.00
_cell.angle_gamma   90.00
#
_symmetry.space_group_name_H-M   'P 1'
#
loop_
_entity.id
_entity.type
_entity.pdbx_description
1 polymer ?
#
loop_
_entity_poly.entity_id
_entity_poly.type
_entity_poly.pdbx_seq_one_letter_code
_entity_poly.pdbx_strand_id
1 'polypeptide(L)'
;MSISYFWSREFLSKRSILWLLLICNILGTIYGYIWYGGQMVDTVDHGLLWQVIFVPDSPTASLFFSLALLLLLYPPRGLGGSLFQQFIEALAVVTSVKYGIWAVAIIFAGQAQGDVLGWQDWMLVASHTAMAVEALLFVRLFHYRWTALTGAIAWTLLNDTVDYSYGVFPWLPGQLYDDLSAVELFTYLLTLFSGFAGWIFMKYGNSKQR
;
A
#
# COMPACT_ATOMS: atom_id res chain seq x y z
N MET A 1 31.37 -2.14 -3.64
CA MET A 1 30.24 -3.07 -3.86
C MET A 1 29.42 -2.54 -5.02
N SER A 2 28.96 -3.40 -5.94
CA SER A 2 28.07 -2.96 -7.03
C SER A 2 26.69 -2.59 -6.49
N ILE A 3 26.02 -1.60 -7.08
CA ILE A 3 24.61 -1.26 -6.79
C ILE A 3 23.70 -2.49 -6.91
N SER A 4 24.03 -3.41 -7.82
CA SER A 4 23.30 -4.67 -8.01
C SER A 4 23.29 -5.58 -6.78
N TYR A 5 24.27 -5.45 -5.87
CA TYR A 5 24.31 -6.23 -4.63
C TYR A 5 23.22 -5.81 -3.64
N PHE A 6 22.98 -4.50 -3.49
CA PHE A 6 21.93 -3.99 -2.60
C PHE A 6 20.52 -4.33 -3.09
N TRP A 7 20.38 -4.69 -4.37
CA TRP A 7 19.15 -5.13 -5.00
C TRP A 7 19.01 -6.66 -5.05
N SER A 8 20.01 -7.40 -4.57
CA SER A 8 20.02 -8.85 -4.63
C SER A 8 19.07 -9.47 -3.61
N ARG A 9 18.54 -10.66 -3.92
CA ARG A 9 17.67 -11.38 -2.98
C ARG A 9 18.41 -11.68 -1.68
N GLU A 10 19.70 -12.04 -1.76
CA GLU A 10 20.54 -12.38 -0.61
C GLU A 10 20.72 -11.21 0.35
N PHE A 11 20.82 -9.98 -0.18
CA PHE A 11 20.91 -8.79 0.67
C PHE A 11 19.57 -8.48 1.34
N LEU A 12 18.48 -8.49 0.56
CA LEU A 12 17.15 -8.12 1.05
C LEU A 12 16.54 -9.15 1.99
N SER A 13 16.89 -10.43 1.83
CA SER A 13 16.44 -11.51 2.72
C SER A 13 17.20 -11.57 4.04
N LYS A 14 18.20 -10.69 4.28
CA LYS A 14 18.90 -10.64 5.57
C LYS A 14 17.91 -10.30 6.67
N ARG A 15 17.90 -11.08 7.74
CA ARG A 15 17.02 -10.86 8.89
C ARG A 15 17.12 -9.46 9.48
N SER A 16 18.31 -8.86 9.52
CA SER A 16 18.48 -7.48 10.00
C SER A 16 17.75 -6.45 9.13
N ILE A 17 17.74 -6.64 7.80
CA ILE A 17 17.02 -5.76 6.86
C ILE A 17 15.51 -5.95 7.03
N LEU A 18 15.04 -7.21 7.09
CA LEU A 18 13.63 -7.51 7.32
C LEU A 18 13.11 -6.94 8.64
N TRP A 19 13.89 -7.05 9.73
CA TRP A 19 13.53 -6.46 11.02
C TRP A 19 13.52 -4.93 11.00
N LEU A 20 14.51 -4.30 10.36
CA LEU A 20 14.54 -2.84 10.22
C LEU A 20 13.28 -2.35 9.50
N LEU A 21 12.96 -2.95 8.34
CA LEU A 21 11.78 -2.58 7.56
C LEU A 21 10.49 -2.85 8.32
N LEU A 22 10.41 -3.97 9.04
CA LEU A 22 9.24 -4.31 9.85
C LEU A 22 9.00 -3.27 10.94
N ILE A 23 10.05 -2.85 11.67
CA ILE A 23 9.92 -1.84 12.72
C ILE A 23 9.52 -0.49 12.11
N CYS A 24 10.17 -0.06 11.03
CA CYS A 24 9.82 1.19 10.36
C CYS A 24 8.38 1.19 9.86
N ASN A 25 7.94 0.10 9.22
CA ASN A 25 6.57 -0.03 8.72
C ASN A 25 5.54 -0.08 9.85
N ILE A 26 5.81 -0.78 10.95
CA ILE A 26 4.92 -0.79 12.13
C ILE A 26 4.77 0.60 12.72
N LEU A 27 5.88 1.35 12.87
CA LEU A 27 5.83 2.72 13.36
C LEU A 27 5.04 3.64 12.40
N GLY A 28 5.26 3.48 11.09
CA GLY A 28 4.51 4.18 10.05
C GLY A 28 3.01 3.84 10.09
N THR A 29 2.66 2.56 10.24
CA THR A 29 1.29 2.08 10.41
C THR A 29 0.62 2.71 11.63
N ILE A 30 1.28 2.68 12.79
CA ILE A 30 0.73 3.27 14.03
C ILE A 30 0.51 4.77 13.84
N TYR A 31 1.50 5.49 13.32
CA TYR A 31 1.37 6.92 13.05
C TYR A 31 0.24 7.21 12.05
N GLY A 32 0.12 6.37 11.02
CA GLY A 32 -0.95 6.43 10.04
C GLY A 32 -2.34 6.24 10.67
N TYR A 33 -2.55 5.25 11.53
CA TYR A 33 -3.82 5.10 12.24
C TYR A 33 -4.14 6.31 13.13
N ILE A 34 -3.12 6.92 13.76
CA ILE A 34 -3.30 8.16 14.52
C ILE A 34 -3.73 9.31 13.59
N TRP A 35 -3.11 9.41 12.41
CA TRP A 35 -3.44 10.41 11.39
C TRP A 35 -4.91 10.32 10.93
N TYR A 36 -5.40 9.11 10.70
CA TYR A 36 -6.80 8.84 10.33
C TYR A 36 -7.76 8.85 11.52
N GLY A 37 -7.28 9.02 12.75
CA GLY A 37 -8.08 8.90 13.98
C GLY A 37 -9.35 9.74 13.96
N GLY A 38 -9.24 11.00 13.52
CA GLY A 38 -10.40 11.90 13.41
C GLY A 38 -11.43 11.42 12.38
N GLN A 39 -10.98 10.97 11.21
CA GLN A 39 -11.85 10.47 10.15
C GLN A 39 -12.54 9.14 10.54
N MET A 40 -11.83 8.27 11.27
CA MET A 40 -12.41 7.03 11.77
C MET A 40 -13.50 7.30 12.81
N VAL A 41 -13.28 8.25 13.73
CA VAL A 41 -14.33 8.66 14.71
C VAL A 41 -15.53 9.24 13.98
N ASP A 42 -15.31 10.16 13.03
CA ASP A 42 -16.39 10.76 12.24
C ASP A 42 -17.21 9.72 11.47
N THR A 43 -16.54 8.73 10.87
CA THR A 43 -17.18 7.61 10.15
C THR A 43 -18.01 6.73 11.09
N VAL A 44 -17.55 6.52 12.33
CA VAL A 44 -18.28 5.74 13.34
C VAL A 44 -19.51 6.50 13.84
N ASP A 45 -19.38 7.81 14.03
CA ASP A 45 -20.43 8.66 14.60
C ASP A 45 -21.55 8.97 13.58
N HIS A 46 -21.20 9.14 12.30
CA HIS A 46 -22.12 9.59 11.25
C HIS A 46 -22.38 8.55 10.14
N GLY A 47 -21.51 7.55 10.02
CA GLY A 47 -21.57 6.52 8.98
C GLY A 47 -22.08 5.16 9.48
N LEU A 48 -21.75 4.11 8.72
CA LEU A 48 -22.01 2.73 9.12
C LEU A 48 -20.73 2.15 9.71
N LEU A 49 -20.85 1.46 10.86
CA LEU A 49 -19.68 0.92 11.59
C LEU A 49 -18.71 0.11 10.73
N TRP A 50 -19.18 -0.61 9.71
CA TRP A 50 -18.33 -1.41 8.84
C TRP A 50 -17.42 -0.57 7.92
N GLN A 51 -17.78 0.68 7.62
CA GLN A 51 -17.02 1.58 6.75
C GLN A 51 -15.65 1.91 7.35
N VAL A 52 -15.54 1.93 8.68
CA VAL A 52 -14.28 2.21 9.40
C VAL A 52 -13.12 1.29 8.99
N ILE A 53 -13.42 0.10 8.47
CA ILE A 53 -12.42 -0.88 7.99
C ILE A 53 -11.73 -0.38 6.72
N PHE A 54 -12.40 0.47 5.93
CA PHE A 54 -11.89 1.01 4.66
C PHE A 54 -11.23 2.38 4.82
N VAL A 55 -11.52 3.12 5.89
CA VAL A 55 -11.01 4.48 6.13
C VAL A 55 -9.48 4.57 6.20
N PRO A 56 -8.76 3.76 7.01
CA PRO A 56 -7.32 3.91 7.17
C PRO A 56 -6.57 3.21 6.02
N ASP A 57 -6.62 3.81 4.83
CA ASP A 57 -6.06 3.32 3.58
C ASP A 57 -4.56 2.97 3.62
N SER A 58 -3.68 3.96 3.53
CA SER A 58 -2.23 3.75 3.56
C SER A 58 -1.73 3.08 4.86
N PRO A 59 -2.32 3.32 6.05
CA PRO A 59 -1.99 2.57 7.26
C PRO A 59 -2.29 1.07 7.13
N THR A 60 -3.40 0.70 6.48
CA THR A 60 -3.77 -0.70 6.24
C THR A 60 -2.84 -1.34 5.19
N ALA A 61 -2.39 -0.58 4.20
CA ALA A 61 -1.38 -1.03 3.26
C ALA A 61 -0.05 -1.37 3.94
N SER A 62 0.48 -0.45 4.76
CA SER A 62 1.71 -0.69 5.51
C SER A 62 1.55 -1.78 6.58
N LEU A 63 0.34 -1.98 7.10
CA LEU A 63 0.01 -3.14 7.96
C LEU A 63 0.13 -4.45 7.19
N PHE A 64 -0.45 -4.57 5.99
CA PHE A 64 -0.30 -5.75 5.15
C PHE A 64 1.17 -6.00 4.80
N PHE A 65 1.93 -4.95 4.48
CA PHE A 65 3.36 -5.07 4.21
C PHE A 65 4.14 -5.55 5.44
N SER A 66 3.84 -5.01 6.64
CA SER A 66 4.40 -5.48 7.90
C SER A 66 4.09 -6.96 8.16
N LEU A 67 2.85 -7.39 7.92
CA LEU A 67 2.46 -8.79 8.04
C LEU A 67 3.18 -9.67 7.02
N ALA A 68 3.35 -9.21 5.77
CA ALA A 68 4.12 -9.92 4.75
C ALA A 68 5.58 -10.11 5.19
N LEU A 69 6.23 -9.07 5.74
CA LEU A 69 7.59 -9.17 6.29
C LEU A 69 7.67 -10.14 7.48
N LEU A 70 6.68 -10.13 8.37
CA LEU A 70 6.59 -11.07 9.49
C LEU A 70 6.47 -12.52 9.00
N LEU A 71 5.67 -12.75 7.96
CA LEU A 71 5.51 -14.07 7.34
C LEU A 71 6.75 -14.51 6.55
N LEU A 72 7.55 -13.58 6.01
CA LEU A 72 8.88 -13.91 5.48
C LEU A 72 9.86 -14.31 6.59
N LEU A 73 9.82 -13.65 7.75
CA LEU A 73 10.65 -13.98 8.91
C LEU A 73 10.26 -15.33 9.54
N TYR A 74 8.95 -15.61 9.58
CA TYR A 74 8.35 -16.80 10.16
C TYR A 74 7.35 -17.46 9.20
N PRO A 75 7.83 -18.15 8.15
CA PRO A 75 6.95 -18.76 7.16
C PRO A 75 5.99 -19.78 7.78
N PRO A 76 4.68 -19.66 7.53
CA PRO A 76 3.68 -20.57 8.05
C PRO A 76 3.85 -21.97 7.45
N ARG A 77 3.44 -22.99 8.21
CA ARG A 77 3.44 -24.39 7.77
C ARG A 77 2.04 -24.81 7.31
N GLY A 78 2.00 -25.67 6.29
CA GLY A 78 0.75 -26.22 5.77
C GLY A 78 0.06 -25.34 4.72
N LEU A 79 -0.96 -25.91 4.07
CA LEU A 79 -1.62 -25.28 2.92
C LEU A 79 -2.36 -23.99 3.30
N GLY A 80 -3.16 -24.01 4.37
CA GLY A 80 -3.95 -22.84 4.78
C GLY A 80 -3.09 -21.63 5.12
N GLY A 81 -2.01 -21.83 5.87
CA GLY A 81 -1.05 -20.76 6.19
C GLY A 81 -0.33 -20.22 4.96
N SER A 82 0.04 -21.09 4.01
CA SER A 82 0.62 -20.65 2.74
C SER A 82 -0.36 -19.81 1.92
N LEU A 83 -1.64 -20.21 1.84
CA LEU A 83 -2.66 -19.44 1.13
C LEU A 83 -2.88 -18.06 1.77
N PHE A 84 -2.91 -18.00 3.10
CA PHE A 84 -2.99 -16.74 3.83
C PHE A 84 -1.78 -15.84 3.55
N GLN A 85 -0.56 -16.38 3.62
CA GLN A 85 0.64 -15.63 3.28
C GLN A 85 0.60 -15.07 1.86
N GLN A 86 0.21 -15.88 0.88
CA GLN A 86 0.09 -15.42 -0.51
C GLN A 86 -0.90 -14.27 -0.64
N PHE A 87 -2.01 -14.32 0.07
CA PHE A 87 -3.01 -13.26 0.04
C PHE A 87 -2.51 -11.97 0.69
N ILE A 88 -1.87 -12.06 1.86
CA ILE A 88 -1.26 -10.91 2.55
C ILE A 88 -0.15 -10.28 1.71
N GLU A 89 0.73 -11.08 1.10
CA GLU A 89 1.79 -10.58 0.23
C GLU A 89 1.24 -9.89 -1.02
N ALA A 90 0.16 -10.43 -1.61
CA ALA A 90 -0.49 -9.80 -2.75
C ALA A 90 -1.14 -8.46 -2.36
N LEU A 91 -1.85 -8.42 -1.22
CA LEU A 91 -2.41 -7.19 -0.67
C LEU A 91 -1.31 -6.16 -0.42
N ALA A 92 -0.26 -6.55 0.29
CA ALA A 92 0.89 -5.71 0.59
C ALA A 92 1.49 -5.05 -0.67
N VAL A 93 1.63 -5.79 -1.78
CA VAL A 93 2.16 -5.20 -3.02
C VAL A 93 1.16 -4.25 -3.67
N VAL A 94 -0.09 -4.68 -3.84
CA VAL A 94 -1.08 -3.89 -4.58
C VAL A 94 -1.40 -2.59 -3.84
N THR A 95 -1.67 -2.66 -2.54
CA THR A 95 -2.06 -1.48 -1.76
C THR A 95 -0.88 -0.55 -1.51
N SER A 96 0.32 -1.06 -1.20
CA SER A 96 1.49 -0.19 -0.99
C SER A 96 1.90 0.57 -2.25
N VAL A 97 1.83 -0.06 -3.43
CA VAL A 97 2.08 0.64 -4.71
C VAL A 97 0.98 1.67 -4.98
N LYS A 98 -0.31 1.30 -4.80
CA LYS A 98 -1.44 2.21 -5.00
C LYS A 98 -1.29 3.44 -4.11
N TYR A 99 -1.38 3.27 -2.79
CA TYR A 99 -1.43 4.42 -1.89
C TYR A 99 -0.10 5.17 -1.82
N GLY A 100 1.02 4.48 -2.09
CA GLY A 100 2.33 5.10 -2.16
C GLY A 100 2.44 6.11 -3.31
N ILE A 101 1.93 5.73 -4.49
CA ILE A 101 1.87 6.63 -5.64
C ILE A 101 0.75 7.66 -5.49
N TRP A 102 -0.42 7.23 -4.99
CA TRP A 102 -1.61 8.07 -4.86
C TRP A 102 -1.32 9.29 -3.99
N ALA A 103 -0.78 9.11 -2.78
CA ALA A 103 -0.54 10.23 -1.87
C ALA A 103 0.42 11.27 -2.48
N VAL A 104 1.49 10.80 -3.13
CA VAL A 104 2.45 11.67 -3.82
C VAL A 104 1.78 12.44 -4.97
N ALA A 105 0.96 11.76 -5.77
CA ALA A 105 0.26 12.37 -6.89
C ALA A 105 -0.76 13.42 -6.43
N ILE A 106 -1.53 13.14 -5.38
CA ILE A 106 -2.54 14.04 -4.81
C ILE A 106 -1.90 15.28 -4.21
N ILE A 107 -0.81 15.13 -3.45
CA ILE A 107 -0.07 16.26 -2.89
C ILE A 107 0.42 17.20 -4.00
N PHE A 108 1.04 16.65 -5.05
CA PHE A 108 1.52 17.49 -6.16
C PHE A 108 0.40 18.03 -7.05
N ALA A 109 -0.73 17.32 -7.18
CA ALA A 109 -1.90 17.83 -7.87
C ALA A 109 -2.51 19.03 -7.12
N GLY A 110 -2.62 18.94 -5.78
CA GLY A 110 -3.04 20.07 -4.94
C GLY A 110 -2.09 21.25 -5.07
N GLN A 111 -0.77 21.01 -5.02
CA GLN A 111 0.24 22.05 -5.23
C GLN A 111 0.10 22.72 -6.61
N ALA A 112 -0.19 21.95 -7.67
CA ALA A 112 -0.40 22.48 -9.00
C ALA A 112 -1.63 23.40 -9.11
N GLN A 113 -2.58 23.29 -8.17
CA GLN A 113 -3.75 24.15 -8.04
C GLN A 113 -3.58 25.26 -6.99
N GLY A 114 -2.37 25.46 -6.47
CA GLY A 114 -2.03 26.57 -5.57
C GLY A 114 -2.00 26.20 -4.08
N ASP A 115 -2.08 24.91 -3.72
CA ASP A 115 -1.80 24.50 -2.35
C ASP A 115 -0.31 24.70 -2.00
N VAL A 116 -0.03 24.98 -0.73
CA VAL A 116 1.33 25.27 -0.25
C VAL A 116 1.85 24.11 0.59
N LEU A 117 2.87 23.43 0.08
CA LEU A 117 3.44 22.26 0.74
C LEU A 117 4.15 22.64 2.05
N GLY A 118 3.65 22.11 3.16
CA GLY A 118 4.27 22.13 4.47
C GLY A 118 5.23 20.97 4.70
N TRP A 119 5.78 20.88 5.92
CA TRP A 119 6.71 19.81 6.28
C TRP A 119 6.02 18.44 6.34
N GLN A 120 4.73 18.39 6.71
CA GLN A 120 3.94 17.15 6.71
C GLN A 120 3.80 16.60 5.30
N ASP A 121 3.56 17.45 4.29
CA ASP A 121 3.43 17.02 2.90
C ASP A 121 4.73 16.40 2.40
N TRP A 122 5.88 17.01 2.70
CA TRP A 122 7.18 16.43 2.35
C TRP A 122 7.47 15.11 3.09
N MET A 123 7.07 15.02 4.36
CA MET A 123 7.14 13.76 5.11
C MET A 123 6.26 12.68 4.45
N LEU A 124 5.04 13.02 4.05
CA LEU A 124 4.12 12.12 3.35
C LEU A 124 4.68 11.70 1.99
N VAL A 125 5.16 12.65 1.18
CA VAL A 125 5.81 12.38 -0.11
C VAL A 125 6.97 11.40 0.07
N ALA A 126 7.88 11.65 1.01
CA ALA A 126 9.04 10.80 1.24
C ALA A 126 8.64 9.40 1.70
N SER A 127 7.77 9.30 2.70
CA SER A 127 7.31 8.03 3.28
C SER A 127 6.48 7.19 2.30
N HIS A 128 5.57 7.80 1.54
CA HIS A 128 4.73 7.11 0.57
C HIS A 128 5.52 6.70 -0.69
N THR A 129 6.48 7.52 -1.11
CA THR A 129 7.44 7.11 -2.15
C THR A 129 8.25 5.90 -1.68
N ALA A 130 8.74 5.91 -0.43
CA ALA A 130 9.43 4.77 0.15
C ALA A 130 8.53 3.52 0.20
N MET A 131 7.25 3.67 0.53
CA MET A 131 6.25 2.60 0.55
C MET A 131 6.00 1.97 -0.84
N ALA A 132 5.91 2.77 -1.90
CA ALA A 132 5.79 2.23 -3.26
C ALA A 132 7.07 1.50 -3.70
N VAL A 133 8.23 2.11 -3.42
CA VAL A 133 9.53 1.54 -3.80
C VAL A 133 9.82 0.25 -3.04
N GLU A 134 9.58 0.21 -1.73
CA GLU A 134 9.81 -1.01 -0.92
C GLU A 134 8.94 -2.16 -1.41
N ALA A 135 7.67 -1.92 -1.78
CA ALA A 135 6.77 -2.95 -2.27
C ALA A 135 7.30 -3.59 -3.57
N LEU A 136 7.74 -2.76 -4.51
CA LEU A 136 8.34 -3.21 -5.78
C LEU A 136 9.74 -3.82 -5.61
N LEU A 137 10.47 -3.46 -4.56
CA LEU A 137 11.72 -4.13 -4.20
C LEU A 137 11.47 -5.50 -3.57
N PHE A 138 10.50 -5.63 -2.68
CA PHE A 138 10.29 -6.85 -1.90
C PHE A 138 9.36 -7.87 -2.56
N VAL A 139 8.62 -7.49 -3.60
CA VAL A 139 7.81 -8.41 -4.42
C VAL A 139 8.59 -9.64 -4.91
N ARG A 140 9.91 -9.52 -5.12
CA ARG A 140 10.76 -10.66 -5.50
C ARG A 140 10.88 -11.68 -4.37
N LEU A 141 10.85 -11.26 -3.11
CA LEU A 141 10.89 -12.18 -1.98
C LEU A 141 9.53 -12.81 -1.68
N PHE A 142 8.45 -12.22 -2.17
CA PHE A 142 7.10 -12.72 -2.00
C PHE A 142 6.77 -13.87 -2.97
N HIS A 143 5.80 -14.68 -2.56
CA HIS A 143 5.45 -15.95 -3.17
C HIS A 143 3.95 -16.08 -3.46
N TYR A 144 3.26 -14.99 -3.84
CA TYR A 144 1.85 -15.04 -4.18
C TYR A 144 1.58 -15.55 -5.61
N ARG A 145 0.40 -16.14 -5.79
CA ARG A 145 -0.13 -16.61 -7.08
C ARG A 145 -1.10 -15.61 -7.68
N TRP A 146 -1.41 -15.79 -8.96
CA TRP A 146 -2.37 -14.94 -9.68
C TRP A 146 -3.76 -14.89 -9.00
N THR A 147 -4.18 -15.96 -8.33
CA THR A 147 -5.46 -16.00 -7.59
C THR A 147 -5.46 -15.05 -6.41
N ALA A 148 -4.38 -15.04 -5.62
CA ALA A 148 -4.21 -14.11 -4.51
C ALA A 148 -4.12 -12.66 -5.01
N LEU A 149 -3.41 -12.43 -6.12
CA LEU A 149 -3.34 -11.12 -6.77
C LEU A 149 -4.72 -10.63 -7.24
N THR A 150 -5.54 -11.50 -7.84
CA THR A 150 -6.90 -11.15 -8.25
C THR A 150 -7.76 -10.78 -7.05
N GLY A 151 -7.64 -11.52 -5.95
CA GLY A 151 -8.31 -11.19 -4.70
C GLY A 151 -7.86 -9.85 -4.11
N ALA A 152 -6.56 -9.55 -4.15
CA ALA A 152 -6.02 -8.27 -3.69
C ALA A 152 -6.55 -7.09 -4.54
N ILE A 153 -6.57 -7.24 -5.87
CA ILE A 153 -7.15 -6.25 -6.78
C ILE A 153 -8.64 -6.05 -6.47
N ALA A 154 -9.40 -7.13 -6.30
CA ALA A 154 -10.82 -7.05 -5.98
C ALA A 154 -11.08 -6.36 -4.63
N TRP A 155 -10.28 -6.65 -3.61
CA TRP A 155 -10.33 -5.97 -2.32
C TRP A 155 -10.05 -4.48 -2.46
N THR A 156 -9.02 -4.10 -3.22
CA THR A 156 -8.66 -2.70 -3.40
C THR A 156 -9.67 -1.94 -4.25
N LEU A 157 -10.28 -2.56 -5.26
CA LEU A 157 -11.40 -1.97 -6.02
C LEU A 157 -12.67 -1.82 -5.17
N LEU A 158 -12.92 -2.75 -4.25
CA LEU A 158 -14.00 -2.62 -3.28
C LEU A 158 -13.75 -1.42 -2.37
N ASN A 159 -12.53 -1.26 -1.87
CA ASN A 159 -12.14 -0.08 -1.11
C ASN A 159 -12.34 1.22 -1.91
N ASP A 160 -11.87 1.30 -3.17
CA ASP A 160 -12.13 2.45 -4.06
C ASP A 160 -13.63 2.75 -4.17
N THR A 161 -14.45 1.71 -4.30
CA THR A 161 -15.90 1.85 -4.42
C THR A 161 -16.52 2.38 -3.14
N VAL A 162 -16.07 1.91 -1.97
CA VAL A 162 -16.56 2.39 -0.68
C VAL A 162 -16.17 3.85 -0.47
N ASP A 163 -14.92 4.19 -0.76
CA ASP A 163 -14.36 5.52 -0.63
C ASP A 163 -15.18 6.57 -1.37
N TYR A 164 -15.44 6.38 -2.66
CA TYR A 164 -16.13 7.37 -3.48
C TYR A 164 -17.67 7.25 -3.44
N SER A 165 -18.23 6.07 -3.12
CA SER A 165 -19.68 5.95 -2.93
C SER A 165 -20.18 6.55 -1.60
N TYR A 166 -19.34 6.49 -0.56
CA TYR A 166 -19.70 6.95 0.79
C TYR A 166 -18.93 8.20 1.24
N GLY A 167 -18.00 8.71 0.42
CA GLY A 167 -17.22 9.91 0.75
C GLY A 167 -16.21 9.68 1.88
N VAL A 168 -15.72 8.45 2.04
CA VAL A 168 -14.75 8.07 3.09
C VAL A 168 -13.32 7.96 2.55
N PHE A 169 -13.06 8.46 1.35
CA PHE A 169 -11.73 8.55 0.74
C PHE A 169 -10.74 9.34 1.61
N PRO A 170 -9.42 9.14 1.45
CA PRO A 170 -8.40 9.89 2.18
C PRO A 170 -8.50 11.40 1.96
N TRP A 171 -8.11 12.18 2.98
CA TRP A 171 -8.12 13.63 2.90
C TRP A 171 -7.47 14.18 1.62
N LEU A 172 -8.25 14.99 0.90
CA LEU A 172 -7.81 15.72 -0.28
C LEU A 172 -7.50 17.18 0.08
N PRO A 173 -6.50 17.80 -0.53
CA PRO A 173 -6.39 19.25 -0.59
C PRO A 173 -7.71 19.87 -1.06
N GLY A 174 -8.16 20.94 -0.41
CA GLY A 174 -9.48 21.54 -0.63
C GLY A 174 -9.76 21.91 -2.08
N GLN A 175 -8.72 22.27 -2.83
CA GLN A 175 -8.78 22.66 -4.24
C GLN A 175 -9.19 21.48 -5.15
N LEU A 176 -8.82 20.24 -4.79
CA LEU A 176 -9.09 19.05 -5.60
C LEU A 176 -10.54 18.55 -5.51
N TYR A 177 -11.37 19.11 -4.63
CA TYR A 177 -12.79 18.75 -4.57
C TYR A 177 -13.55 19.17 -5.84
N ASP A 178 -13.07 20.19 -6.57
CA ASP A 178 -13.64 20.60 -7.87
C ASP A 178 -13.38 19.54 -8.97
N ASP A 179 -12.35 18.72 -8.80
CA ASP A 179 -11.92 17.68 -9.74
C ASP A 179 -12.16 16.25 -9.19
N LEU A 180 -13.09 16.08 -8.25
CA LEU A 180 -13.28 14.82 -7.51
C LEU A 180 -13.50 13.61 -8.43
N SER A 181 -14.23 13.76 -9.54
CA SER A 181 -14.43 12.67 -10.52
C SER A 181 -13.13 12.26 -11.23
N ALA A 182 -12.21 13.20 -11.45
CA ALA A 182 -10.90 12.89 -12.01
C ALA A 182 -10.02 12.16 -10.99
N VAL A 183 -10.08 12.57 -9.72
CA VAL A 183 -9.42 11.88 -8.60
C VAL A 183 -9.95 10.45 -8.45
N GLU A 184 -11.27 10.25 -8.49
CA GLU A 184 -11.90 8.93 -8.45
C GLU A 184 -11.42 8.03 -9.59
N LEU A 185 -11.50 8.52 -10.83
CA LEU A 185 -11.03 7.78 -12.00
C LEU A 185 -9.54 7.43 -11.87
N PHE A 186 -8.72 8.38 -11.41
CA PHE A 186 -7.30 8.15 -11.15
C PHE A 186 -7.09 7.03 -10.12
N THR A 187 -7.85 7.03 -9.02
CA THR A 187 -7.76 6.00 -7.98
C THR A 187 -8.05 4.61 -8.53
N TYR A 188 -9.15 4.43 -9.28
CA TYR A 188 -9.49 3.14 -9.91
C TYR A 188 -8.42 2.67 -10.91
N LEU A 189 -7.95 3.57 -11.78
CA LEU A 189 -6.91 3.25 -12.75
C LEU A 189 -5.60 2.87 -12.05
N LEU A 190 -5.28 3.53 -10.93
CA LEU A 190 -4.09 3.25 -10.15
C LEU A 190 -4.17 1.89 -9.43
N THR A 191 -5.35 1.45 -9.02
CA THR A 191 -5.58 0.08 -8.52
C THR A 191 -5.27 -0.95 -9.60
N LEU A 192 -5.79 -0.75 -10.82
CA LEU A 192 -5.51 -1.64 -11.95
C LEU A 192 -4.02 -1.64 -12.34
N PHE A 193 -3.40 -0.46 -12.34
CA PHE A 193 -1.97 -0.30 -12.59
C PHE A 193 -1.13 -1.03 -11.54
N SER A 194 -1.46 -0.89 -10.26
CA SER A 194 -0.77 -1.55 -9.15
C SER A 194 -0.88 -3.08 -9.24
N GLY A 195 -2.07 -3.59 -9.58
CA GLY A 195 -2.28 -5.01 -9.86
C GLY A 195 -1.44 -5.51 -11.04
N PHE A 196 -1.40 -4.74 -12.13
CA PHE A 196 -0.60 -5.08 -13.30
C PHE A 196 0.91 -5.06 -13.01
N ALA A 197 1.39 -4.05 -12.26
CA ALA A 197 2.76 -3.98 -11.79
C ALA A 197 3.09 -5.23 -10.95
N GLY A 198 2.26 -5.55 -9.95
CA GLY A 198 2.40 -6.76 -9.14
C GLY A 198 2.49 -8.04 -10.00
N TRP A 199 1.64 -8.17 -11.01
CA TRP A 199 1.68 -9.30 -11.95
C TRP A 199 3.00 -9.40 -12.73
N ILE A 200 3.50 -8.28 -13.29
CA ILE A 200 4.78 -8.24 -14.01
C ILE A 200 5.90 -8.70 -13.09
N PHE A 201 6.01 -8.10 -11.91
CA PHE A 201 7.09 -8.39 -10.97
C PHE A 201 7.01 -9.81 -10.42
N MET A 202 5.81 -10.35 -10.20
CA MET A 202 5.60 -11.76 -9.86
C MET A 202 6.10 -12.68 -10.98
N LYS A 203 5.74 -12.40 -12.25
CA LYS A 203 6.05 -13.25 -13.40
C LYS A 203 7.56 -13.29 -13.70
N TYR A 204 8.23 -12.14 -13.71
CA TYR A 204 9.65 -12.03 -14.04
C TYR A 204 10.58 -12.14 -12.82
N GLY A 205 10.06 -11.96 -11.61
CA GLY A 205 10.81 -12.18 -10.36
C GLY A 205 11.02 -13.67 -10.05
N ASN A 206 10.10 -14.54 -10.48
CA ASN A 206 10.14 -15.98 -10.24
C ASN A 206 10.74 -16.79 -11.41
N SER A 207 10.93 -16.21 -12.60
CA SER A 207 11.53 -16.92 -13.74
C SER A 207 13.01 -17.25 -13.58
N LYS A 208 13.69 -16.69 -12.56
CA LYS A 208 15.05 -17.11 -12.15
C LYS A 208 15.06 -18.28 -11.13
N GLN A 209 13.90 -18.86 -10.83
CA GLN A 209 13.76 -20.00 -9.91
C GLN A 209 13.68 -21.36 -10.62
N ARG A 210 13.84 -21.42 -11.95
CA ARG A 210 13.92 -22.67 -12.71
C ARG A 210 15.29 -22.83 -13.36
#